data_AF-A0A962E124-F1
#
_entry.id   AF-A0A962E124-F1
#
_cell.length_a   1.000
_cell.length_b   1.000
_cell.length_c   1.000
_cell.angle_alpha   90.00
_cell.angle_beta   90.00
_cell.angle_gamma   90.00
#
_symmetry.space_group_name_H-M   'P 1'
#
loop_
_entity.id
_entity.type
_entity.pdbx_description
1 polymer ?
#
loop_
_entity_poly.entity_id
_entity_poly.type
_entity_poly.pdbx_seq_one_letter_code
_entity_poly.pdbx_strand_id
1 'polypeptide(L)'
;MFDERKFTGWPSGDCKPIIEIDLKPNEIQKKYNIRFIKEKDDLDWYEGGHFYDKNLGFVVLMRHQNCQSHGTTVYVDSQLDLKESYKNLLEILELDKKNIIWKSELIKV
;
A
#
# COMPACT_ATOMS: atom_id res chain seq x y z
N MET A 1 -6.88 14.84 3.00
CA MET A 1 -5.56 14.77 3.66
C MET A 1 -5.53 13.46 4.42
N PHE A 2 -4.51 12.63 4.19
CA PHE A 2 -4.39 11.33 4.83
C PHE A 2 -3.98 11.46 6.30
N ASP A 3 -4.46 10.54 7.12
CA ASP A 3 -4.14 10.51 8.55
C ASP A 3 -2.74 9.87 8.75
N GLU A 4 -1.78 10.68 9.18
CA GLU A 4 -0.36 10.33 9.35
C GLU A 4 -0.04 9.77 10.75
N ARG A 5 -1.02 9.17 11.45
CA ARG A 5 -0.77 8.46 12.71
C ARG A 5 0.49 7.59 12.61
N LYS A 6 1.30 7.58 13.67
CA LYS A 6 2.48 6.71 13.75
C LYS A 6 2.06 5.26 13.56
N PHE A 7 2.65 4.58 12.57
CA PHE A 7 2.44 3.15 12.38
C PHE A 7 2.88 2.40 13.65
N THR A 8 1.96 1.62 14.21
CA THR A 8 2.18 0.86 15.46
C THR A 8 2.23 -0.65 15.22
N GLY A 9 2.21 -1.07 13.95
CA GLY A 9 2.07 -2.46 13.55
C GLY A 9 0.66 -2.79 13.05
N TRP A 10 0.50 -4.00 12.54
CA TRP A 10 -0.79 -4.56 12.13
C TRP A 10 -1.46 -5.27 13.31
N PRO A 11 -2.75 -5.03 13.59
CA PRO A 11 -3.48 -5.70 14.67
C PRO A 11 -3.37 -7.23 14.67
N SER A 12 -3.37 -7.86 13.50
CA SER A 12 -3.22 -9.31 13.35
C SER A 12 -1.80 -9.81 13.57
N GLY A 13 -0.81 -8.91 13.64
CA GLY A 13 0.61 -9.24 13.64
C GLY A 13 1.18 -9.58 12.26
N ASP A 14 0.37 -9.56 11.21
CA ASP A 14 0.78 -9.91 9.85
C ASP A 14 0.11 -9.02 8.80
N CYS A 15 0.64 -9.01 7.59
CA CYS A 15 0.12 -8.22 6.47
C CYS A 15 -0.05 -9.06 5.22
N LYS A 16 -0.78 -8.52 4.26
CA LYS A 16 -0.88 -9.11 2.93
C LYS A 16 -0.92 -8.04 1.85
N PRO A 17 -0.27 -8.29 0.69
CA PRO A 17 -0.36 -7.38 -0.45
C PRO A 17 -1.73 -7.51 -1.10
N ILE A 18 -2.37 -6.36 -1.40
CA ILE A 18 -3.64 -6.31 -2.12
C ILE A 18 -3.45 -5.98 -3.59
N ILE A 19 -2.72 -4.91 -3.88
CA ILE A 19 -2.48 -4.39 -5.21
C ILE A 19 -1.07 -3.88 -5.32
N GLU A 20 -0.62 -3.77 -6.56
CA GLU A 20 0.50 -2.94 -6.92
C GLU A 20 0.03 -1.83 -7.84
N ILE A 21 0.32 -0.58 -7.47
CA ILE A 21 -0.07 0.59 -8.23
C ILE A 21 1.08 1.07 -9.12
N ASP A 22 0.74 1.52 -10.32
CA ASP A 22 1.68 2.06 -11.31
C ASP A 22 2.04 3.51 -10.99
N LEU A 23 2.55 3.72 -9.78
CA LEU A 23 3.06 5.00 -9.28
C LEU A 23 4.26 4.73 -8.39
N LYS A 24 5.29 5.57 -8.52
CA LYS A 24 6.46 5.56 -7.65
C LYS A 24 6.20 6.34 -6.35
N PRO A 25 6.98 6.08 -5.28
CA PRO A 25 6.87 6.79 -4.00
C PRO A 25 6.81 8.32 -4.12
N ASN A 26 7.64 8.92 -4.97
CA ASN A 26 7.66 10.37 -5.21
C ASN A 26 6.38 10.90 -5.89
N GLU A 27 5.75 10.11 -6.76
CA GLU A 27 4.49 10.44 -7.42
C GLU A 27 3.32 10.32 -6.45
N ILE A 28 3.31 9.26 -5.64
CA ILE A 28 2.34 9.04 -4.56
C ILE A 28 2.43 10.17 -3.54
N GLN A 29 3.64 10.54 -3.12
CA GLN A 29 3.85 11.65 -2.19
C GLN A 29 3.32 12.97 -2.76
N LYS A 30 3.56 13.27 -4.03
CA LYS A 30 3.03 14.49 -4.67
C LYS A 30 1.51 14.48 -4.79
N LYS A 31 0.92 13.34 -5.16
CA LYS A 31 -0.51 13.22 -5.44
C LYS A 31 -1.35 13.15 -4.15
N TYR A 32 -0.88 12.42 -3.16
CA TYR A 32 -1.64 12.08 -1.96
C TYR A 32 -1.09 12.71 -0.69
N ASN A 33 0.07 13.39 -0.74
CA ASN A 33 0.76 13.91 0.45
C ASN A 33 1.08 12.80 1.46
N ILE A 34 1.40 11.59 0.99
CA ILE A 34 1.87 10.48 1.83
C ILE A 34 3.39 10.57 1.93
N ARG A 35 3.93 10.66 3.14
CA ARG A 35 5.37 10.68 3.36
C ARG A 35 5.96 9.28 3.16
N PHE A 36 7.04 9.22 2.38
CA PHE A 36 7.88 8.04 2.27
C PHE A 36 9.21 8.26 2.98
N ILE A 37 9.72 7.19 3.58
CA ILE A 37 11.08 7.11 4.13
C ILE A 37 11.83 6.01 3.42
N LYS A 38 13.14 6.20 3.27
CA LYS A 38 14.02 5.16 2.76
C LYS A 38 14.63 4.41 3.94
N GLU A 39 14.44 3.10 3.94
CA GLU A 39 14.91 2.19 4.99
C GLU A 39 15.55 0.96 4.33
N LYS A 40 16.18 0.12 5.14
CA LYS A 40 16.83 -1.11 4.71
C LYS A 40 16.34 -2.27 5.57
N ASP A 41 15.87 -3.33 4.94
CA ASP A 41 15.64 -4.61 5.61
C ASP A 41 16.70 -5.66 5.19
N ASP A 42 16.49 -6.90 5.64
CA ASP A 42 17.39 -8.01 5.35
C ASP A 42 17.41 -8.41 3.86
N LEU A 43 16.41 -7.97 3.09
CA LEU A 43 16.23 -8.32 1.67
C LEU A 43 16.76 -7.22 0.76
N ASP A 44 16.43 -5.96 1.03
CA ASP A 44 16.81 -4.82 0.18
C ASP A 44 16.65 -3.45 0.88
N TRP A 45 17.10 -2.40 0.19
CA TRP A 45 16.60 -1.06 0.42
C TRP A 45 15.17 -0.92 -0.08
N TYR A 46 14.33 -0.24 0.69
CA TYR A 46 12.96 0.06 0.30
C TYR A 46 12.59 1.51 0.61
N GLU A 47 11.62 2.03 -0.14
CA GLU A 47 10.90 3.25 0.19
C GLU A 47 9.53 2.85 0.72
N GLY A 48 9.26 3.19 1.98
CA GLY A 48 8.05 2.84 2.70
C GLY A 48 7.29 4.09 3.16
N GLY A 49 5.98 4.09 2.97
CA GLY A 49 5.07 5.11 3.48
C GLY A 49 3.80 4.45 4.02
N HIS A 50 3.03 5.19 4.82
CA HIS A 50 1.77 4.66 5.35
C HIS A 50 0.74 5.76 5.55
N PHE A 51 -0.51 5.35 5.64
CA PHE A 51 -1.61 6.19 6.13
C PHE A 51 -2.59 5.35 6.95
N TYR A 52 -3.38 6.01 7.77
CA TYR A 52 -4.48 5.39 8.50
C TYR A 52 -5.82 5.68 7.82
N ASP A 53 -6.64 4.66 7.67
CA ASP A 53 -8.05 4.74 7.30
C ASP A 53 -8.91 4.07 8.37
N LYS A 54 -10.13 4.57 8.58
CA LYS A 54 -11.03 4.06 9.62
C LYS A 54 -11.56 2.65 9.33
N ASN A 55 -11.65 2.25 8.06
CA ASN A 55 -12.17 0.96 7.64
C ASN A 55 -11.03 -0.04 7.42
N LEU A 56 -9.87 0.42 6.94
CA LEU A 56 -8.73 -0.43 6.62
C LEU A 56 -7.65 -0.47 7.72
N GLY A 57 -7.73 0.41 8.71
CA GLY A 57 -6.63 0.62 9.64
C GLY A 57 -5.41 1.18 8.93
N PHE A 58 -4.22 0.67 9.26
CA PHE A 58 -3.00 1.09 8.59
C PHE A 58 -2.86 0.45 7.21
N VAL A 59 -2.69 1.31 6.22
CA VAL A 59 -2.31 0.94 4.84
C VAL A 59 -0.85 1.32 4.65
N VAL A 60 -0.04 0.34 4.25
CA VAL A 60 1.40 0.52 4.01
C VAL A 60 1.67 0.44 2.52
N LEU A 61 2.44 1.39 2.00
CA LEU A 61 2.91 1.43 0.62
C LEU A 61 4.41 1.20 0.63
N MET A 62 4.88 0.25 -0.16
CA MET A 62 6.29 -0.13 -0.15
C MET A 62 6.79 -0.44 -1.55
N ARG A 63 7.99 0.03 -1.85
CA ARG A 63 8.71 -0.28 -3.08
C ARG A 63 10.17 -0.63 -2.76
N HIS A 64 10.58 -1.84 -3.12
CA HIS A 64 11.97 -2.29 -2.98
C HIS A 64 12.79 -1.82 -4.18
N GLN A 65 14.04 -1.43 -3.94
CA GLN A 65 14.90 -0.77 -4.94
C GLN A 65 15.25 -1.70 -6.11
N ASN A 66 15.49 -2.98 -5.84
CA ASN A 66 15.87 -4.00 -6.82
C ASN A 66 14.70 -4.90 -7.26
N CYS A 67 13.46 -4.55 -6.88
CA CYS A 67 12.29 -5.22 -7.44
C CYS A 67 12.21 -4.90 -8.95
N GLN A 68 12.01 -5.93 -9.77
CA GLN A 68 11.80 -5.74 -11.22
C GLN A 68 10.51 -4.97 -11.52
N SER A 69 9.56 -4.98 -10.59
CA SER A 69 8.31 -4.26 -10.76
C SER A 69 8.51 -2.75 -10.61
N HIS A 70 7.82 -2.00 -11.46
CA HIS A 70 7.96 -0.54 -11.51
C HIS A 70 7.05 0.20 -10.53
N GLY A 71 6.10 -0.50 -9.91
CA GLY A 71 5.07 0.09 -9.05
C GLY A 71 5.41 0.10 -7.56
N THR A 72 4.41 0.48 -6.78
CA THR A 72 4.43 0.47 -5.33
C THR A 72 3.37 -0.51 -4.83
N THR A 73 3.79 -1.47 -4.01
CA THR A 73 2.88 -2.48 -3.46
C THR A 73 2.14 -1.91 -2.26
N VAL A 74 0.84 -2.19 -2.18
CA VAL A 74 -0.05 -1.76 -1.10
C VAL A 74 -0.38 -2.95 -0.22
N TYR A 75 -0.07 -2.81 1.06
CA TYR A 75 -0.29 -3.81 2.10
C TYR A 75 -1.35 -3.33 3.08
N VAL A 76 -2.15 -4.29 3.53
CA VAL A 76 -3.13 -4.10 4.61
C VAL A 76 -3.01 -5.23 5.63
N ASP A 77 -3.69 -5.08 6.77
CA ASP A 77 -3.74 -6.13 7.79
C ASP A 77 -4.27 -7.47 7.22
N SER A 78 -3.62 -8.58 7.62
CA SER A 78 -3.90 -9.91 7.09
C SER A 78 -5.32 -10.43 7.36
N GLN A 79 -6.02 -9.91 8.38
CA GLN A 79 -7.37 -10.35 8.74
C GLN A 79 -8.49 -9.62 7.98
N LEU A 80 -8.18 -8.55 7.24
CA LEU A 80 -9.20 -7.82 6.49
C LEU A 80 -9.75 -8.62 5.31
N ASP A 81 -11.02 -8.42 4.97
CA ASP A 81 -11.57 -8.95 3.72
C ASP A 81 -10.88 -8.28 2.52
N LEU A 82 -10.28 -9.08 1.65
CA LEU A 82 -9.49 -8.58 0.52
C LEU A 82 -10.34 -7.88 -0.53
N LYS A 83 -11.58 -8.33 -0.74
CA LYS A 83 -12.46 -7.79 -1.78
C LYS A 83 -12.99 -6.42 -1.37
N GLU A 84 -13.42 -6.29 -0.12
CA GLU A 84 -13.84 -5.01 0.45
C GLU A 84 -12.65 -4.05 0.58
N SER A 85 -11.51 -4.54 1.07
CA SER A 85 -10.30 -3.72 1.18
C SER A 85 -9.83 -3.19 -0.16
N TYR A 86 -9.87 -4.02 -1.21
CA TYR A 86 -9.57 -3.60 -2.57
C TYR A 86 -10.49 -2.48 -3.04
N LYS A 87 -11.82 -2.63 -2.87
CA LYS A 87 -12.79 -1.59 -3.27
C LYS A 87 -12.55 -0.27 -2.53
N ASN A 88 -12.40 -0.34 -1.20
CA ASN A 88 -12.11 0.82 -0.37
C ASN A 88 -10.81 1.50 -0.81
N LEU A 89 -9.76 0.73 -1.12
CA LEU A 89 -8.49 1.29 -1.62
C LEU A 89 -8.64 2.02 -2.95
N LEU A 90 -9.45 1.49 -3.88
CA LEU A 90 -9.71 2.19 -5.15
C LEU A 90 -10.43 3.52 -4.93
N GLU A 91 -11.40 3.55 -4.02
CA GLU A 91 -12.14 4.77 -3.68
C GLU A 91 -11.25 5.79 -2.96
N ILE A 92 -10.50 5.35 -1.95
CA ILE A 92 -9.63 6.20 -1.12
C ILE A 92 -8.51 6.85 -1.94
N LEU A 93 -7.89 6.07 -2.83
CA LEU A 93 -6.77 6.54 -3.66
C LEU A 93 -7.23 7.05 -5.02
N GLU A 94 -8.54 7.11 -5.28
CA GLU A 94 -9.12 7.49 -6.57
C GLU A 94 -8.42 6.79 -7.75
N LEU A 95 -8.27 5.47 -7.64
CA LEU A 95 -7.54 4.65 -8.60
C LEU A 95 -8.47 4.00 -9.62
N ASP A 96 -8.07 4.10 -10.87
CA ASP A 96 -8.68 3.34 -11.96
C ASP A 96 -7.90 2.04 -12.23
N LYS A 97 -8.52 1.09 -12.93
CA LYS A 97 -7.85 -0.16 -13.36
C LYS A 97 -6.53 0.06 -14.11
N LYS A 98 -6.41 1.17 -14.84
CA LYS A 98 -5.20 1.54 -15.59
C LYS A 98 -4.00 1.85 -14.67
N ASN A 99 -4.26 2.15 -13.40
CA ASN A 99 -3.25 2.48 -12.40
C ASN A 99 -2.80 1.25 -11.60
N ILE A 100 -3.28 0.05 -11.95
CA ILE A 100 -3.02 -1.19 -11.22
C ILE A 100 -2.17 -2.10 -12.11
N ILE A 101 -0.94 -2.38 -11.69
CA ILE A 101 -0.02 -3.32 -12.37
C ILE A 101 -0.40 -4.75 -12.01
N TRP A 102 -0.70 -4.96 -10.72
CA TRP A 102 -0.98 -6.28 -10.18
C TRP A 102 -2.08 -6.19 -9.13
N LYS A 103 -2.85 -7.28 -9.02
CA LYS A 103 -3.90 -7.46 -8.02
C LYS A 103 -3.77 -8.86 -7.45
N SER A 104 -3.94 -8.99 -6.13
CA SER A 104 -3.94 -10.28 -5.44
C SER A 104 -4.97 -11.24 -6.04
N GLU A 105 -4.52 -12.46 -6.33
CA GLU A 105 -5.34 -13.55 -6.88
C GLU A 105 -6.46 -13.99 -5.92
N LEU A 106 -6.28 -13.72 -4.63
CA LEU A 106 -7.25 -14.02 -3.58
C LEU A 106 -8.49 -13.11 -3.65
N ILE A 107 -8.44 -12.02 -4.43
CA ILE A 107 -9.60 -11.17 -4.70
C ILE A 107 -10.49 -11.84 -5.75
N LYS A 108 -11.43 -12.66 -5.29
CA LYS A 108 -12.45 -13.31 -6.12
C LYS A 108 -13.50 -12.29 -6.59
N VAL A 109 -13.57 -12.09 -7.91
CA VAL A 109 -14.56 -11.21 -8.57
C VAL A 109 -15.96 -11.79 -8.40
#